data_AF-A0A7V8E4Z5-F1
#
_entry.id   AF-A0A7V8E4Z5-F1
#
_cell.length_a   1.000
_cell.length_b   1.000
_cell.length_c   1.000
_cell.angle_alpha   90.00
_cell.angle_beta   90.00
_cell.angle_gamma   90.00
#
_symmetry.space_group_name_H-M   'P 1'
#
loop_
_entity.id
_entity.type
_entity.pdbx_description
1 polymer ?
#
loop_
_entity_poly.entity_id
_entity_poly.type
_entity_poly.pdbx_seq_one_letter_code
_entity_poly.pdbx_strand_id
1 'polypeptide(L)'
;MDRTGRDILLKRLGDAMSAISEDCYCAGWLQGTEYMVPELCRRALSADCSMFWGHGKITVEQAKELTMLAEQLRSWADTDEESIGYNPFQPFPIPPEFLAAIDREQTIGQGGG
;
A
#
# COMPACT_ATOMS: atom_id res chain seq x y z
N MET A 1 -5.12 -14.32 18.06
CA MET A 1 -3.77 -14.42 17.49
C MET A 1 -2.79 -14.16 18.60
N ASP A 2 -1.78 -15.01 18.78
CA ASP A 2 -0.71 -14.74 19.73
C ASP A 2 0.22 -13.65 19.19
N ARG A 3 1.12 -13.16 20.04
CA ARG A 3 2.02 -12.05 19.70
C ARG A 3 2.93 -12.41 18.51
N THR A 4 3.45 -13.63 18.49
CA THR A 4 4.35 -14.13 17.44
C THR A 4 3.66 -14.21 16.07
N GLY A 5 2.42 -14.71 16.02
CA GLY A 5 1.64 -14.76 14.78
C GLY A 5 1.31 -13.37 14.24
N ARG A 6 1.03 -12.42 15.14
CA ARG A 6 0.80 -11.02 14.75
C ARG A 6 2.06 -10.39 14.15
N ASP A 7 3.21 -10.57 14.79
CA ASP A 7 4.47 -9.98 14.34
C ASP A 7 4.91 -10.57 12.97
N ILE A 8 4.69 -11.87 12.75
CA ILE A 8 4.95 -12.51 11.45
C ILE A 8 4.08 -11.93 10.34
N LEU A 9 2.78 -11.77 10.59
CA LEU A 9 1.87 -11.19 9.59
C LEU A 9 2.21 -9.74 9.30
N LEU A 10 2.55 -8.95 10.33
CA LEU A 10 2.94 -7.55 10.15
C LEU A 10 4.19 -7.45 9.29
N LYS A 11 5.19 -8.30 9.55
CA LYS A 11 6.38 -8.37 8.72
C LYS A 11 6.05 -8.77 7.27
N ARG A 12 5.19 -9.76 7.06
CA ARG A 12 4.77 -10.17 5.70
C ARG A 12 4.06 -9.05 4.96
N LEU A 13 3.15 -8.33 5.63
CA LEU A 13 2.45 -7.20 5.03
C LEU A 13 3.44 -6.08 4.66
N GLY A 14 4.33 -5.71 5.59
CA GLY A 14 5.35 -4.71 5.34
C GLY A 14 6.29 -5.10 4.19
N ASP A 15 6.81 -6.33 4.19
CA ASP A 15 7.68 -6.84 3.13
C ASP A 15 6.98 -6.83 1.76
N ALA A 16 5.70 -7.18 1.70
CA ALA A 16 4.91 -7.12 0.46
C ALA A 16 4.68 -5.68 -0.03
N MET A 17 4.37 -4.75 0.88
CA MET A 17 4.25 -3.32 0.54
C MET A 17 5.58 -2.76 0.04
N SER A 18 6.71 -3.15 0.66
CA SER A 18 8.06 -2.75 0.26
C SER A 18 8.44 -3.32 -1.12
N ALA A 19 8.09 -4.57 -1.42
CA ALA A 19 8.35 -5.15 -2.75
C ALA A 19 7.62 -4.36 -3.86
N ILE A 20 6.36 -3.99 -3.63
CA ILE A 20 5.58 -3.18 -4.59
C ILE A 20 6.19 -1.77 -4.72
N SER A 21 6.63 -1.20 -3.61
CA SER A 21 7.33 0.10 -3.54
C SER A 21 8.59 0.10 -4.40
N GLU A 22 9.39 -0.97 -4.33
CA GLU A 22 10.59 -1.16 -5.15
C GLU A 22 10.25 -1.37 -6.63
N ASP A 23 9.28 -2.23 -6.93
CA ASP A 23 8.84 -2.52 -8.31
C ASP A 23 8.27 -1.28 -9.02
N CYS A 24 7.68 -0.35 -8.26
CA CYS A 24 7.12 0.88 -8.79
C CYS A 24 8.15 2.01 -9.02
N TYR A 25 9.46 1.70 -8.91
CA TYR A 25 10.66 2.54 -9.19
C TYR A 25 10.49 4.05 -8.91
N CYS A 26 11.18 4.56 -7.88
CA CYS A 26 11.06 5.90 -7.29
C CYS A 26 9.92 6.08 -6.27
N ALA A 27 9.20 5.02 -5.94
CA ALA A 27 8.22 5.01 -4.86
C ALA A 27 8.76 4.27 -3.64
N GLY A 28 10.02 4.53 -3.22
CA GLY A 28 10.50 4.06 -1.89
C GLY A 28 9.50 4.44 -0.78
N TRP A 29 9.69 4.01 0.46
CA TRP A 29 8.89 4.49 1.60
C TRP A 29 9.11 6.00 1.83
N LEU A 30 8.64 6.81 0.89
CA LEU A 30 8.45 8.23 0.99
C LEU A 30 7.19 8.43 1.81
N GLN A 31 7.17 9.54 2.53
CA GLN A 31 6.01 9.93 3.33
C GLN A 31 4.73 9.83 2.49
N GLY A 32 3.77 9.03 2.97
CA GLY A 32 2.50 8.83 2.29
C GLY A 32 2.26 7.41 1.79
N THR A 33 3.28 6.55 1.66
CA THR A 33 3.11 5.14 1.24
C THR A 33 2.11 4.40 2.13
N GLU A 34 2.17 4.65 3.43
CA GLU A 34 1.27 4.12 4.46
C GLU A 34 -0.20 4.51 4.23
N TYR A 35 -0.47 5.59 3.48
CA TYR A 35 -1.82 6.03 3.08
C TYR A 35 -2.16 5.68 1.62
N MET A 36 -1.20 5.78 0.71
CA MET A 36 -1.40 5.59 -0.72
C MET A 36 -1.69 4.14 -1.08
N VAL A 37 -0.86 3.21 -0.61
CA VAL A 37 -0.99 1.79 -0.94
C VAL A 37 -2.35 1.22 -0.49
N PRO A 38 -2.84 1.46 0.74
CA PRO A 38 -4.16 0.99 1.16
C PRO A 38 -5.31 1.47 0.28
N GLU A 39 -5.29 2.75 -0.11
CA GLU A 39 -6.35 3.33 -0.94
C GLU A 39 -6.29 2.83 -2.38
N LEU A 40 -5.09 2.70 -2.94
CA LEU A 40 -4.88 2.11 -4.26
C LEU A 40 -5.37 0.65 -4.28
N CYS A 41 -5.09 -0.14 -3.24
CA CYS A 41 -5.63 -1.50 -3.12
C CYS A 41 -7.16 -1.48 -3.10
N ARG A 42 -7.77 -0.62 -2.27
CA ARG A 42 -9.23 -0.48 -2.19
C ARG A 42 -9.85 -0.15 -3.56
N ARG A 43 -9.24 0.78 -4.31
CA ARG A 43 -9.70 1.15 -5.65
C ARG A 43 -9.50 0.02 -6.65
N ALA A 44 -8.34 -0.64 -6.65
CA ALA A 44 -8.03 -1.75 -7.55
C ALA A 44 -9.04 -2.89 -7.42
N LEU A 45 -9.39 -3.24 -6.18
CA LEU A 45 -10.39 -4.27 -5.88
C LEU A 45 -11.80 -3.83 -6.26
N SER A 46 -12.16 -2.57 -6.01
CA SER A 46 -13.50 -2.06 -6.33
C SER A 46 -13.74 -1.93 -7.83
N ALA A 47 -12.71 -1.63 -8.61
CA ALA A 47 -12.81 -1.43 -10.06
C ALA A 47 -12.38 -2.67 -10.87
N ASP A 48 -11.87 -3.71 -10.19
CA ASP A 48 -11.27 -4.92 -10.78
C ASP A 48 -10.21 -4.60 -11.86
N CYS A 49 -9.35 -3.62 -11.57
CA CYS A 49 -8.27 -3.22 -12.47
C CYS A 49 -7.03 -2.73 -11.71
N SER A 50 -5.87 -2.78 -12.37
CA SER A 50 -4.61 -2.31 -11.77
C SER A 50 -4.61 -0.79 -11.59
N MET A 51 -3.99 -0.32 -10.51
CA MET A 51 -3.83 1.10 -10.20
C MET A 51 -2.39 1.54 -10.42
N PHE A 52 -2.19 2.73 -10.98
CA PHE A 52 -0.85 3.30 -11.13
C PHE A 52 -0.29 3.73 -9.79
N TRP A 53 1.01 3.58 -9.62
CA TRP A 53 1.74 4.12 -8.48
C TRP A 53 3.19 4.36 -8.89
N GLY A 54 3.68 5.60 -8.77
CA GLY A 54 4.98 5.97 -9.32
C GLY A 54 5.11 5.63 -10.80
N HIS A 55 6.11 4.83 -11.16
CA HIS A 55 6.33 4.33 -12.53
C HIS A 55 5.77 2.92 -12.78
N GLY A 56 5.21 2.28 -11.75
CA GLY A 56 4.64 0.94 -11.82
C GLY A 56 3.14 0.91 -11.66
N LYS A 57 2.64 -0.29 -11.33
CA LYS A 57 1.23 -0.55 -11.05
C LYS A 57 1.08 -1.55 -9.92
N ILE A 58 0.11 -1.30 -9.07
CA ILE A 58 -0.42 -2.30 -8.14
C ILE A 58 -1.45 -3.13 -8.90
N THR A 59 -1.18 -4.42 -9.08
CA THR A 59 -2.13 -5.33 -9.74
C THR A 59 -3.29 -5.69 -8.81
N VAL A 60 -4.36 -6.22 -9.38
CA VAL A 60 -5.51 -6.71 -8.60
C VAL A 60 -5.08 -7.86 -7.67
N GLU A 61 -4.17 -8.74 -8.11
CA GLU A 61 -3.64 -9.84 -7.30
C GLU A 61 -2.84 -9.33 -6.10
N GLN A 62 -1.96 -8.35 -6.33
CA GLN A 62 -1.20 -7.70 -5.25
C GLN A 62 -2.14 -7.00 -4.26
N ALA A 63 -3.15 -6.29 -4.76
CA ALA A 63 -4.15 -5.65 -3.93
C ALA A 63 -4.94 -6.65 -3.08
N LYS A 64 -5.29 -7.83 -3.62
CA LYS A 64 -5.95 -8.92 -2.89
C LYS A 64 -5.05 -9.45 -1.76
N GLU A 65 -3.79 -9.71 -2.05
CA GLU A 65 -2.84 -10.23 -1.07
C GLU A 65 -2.63 -9.25 0.09
N LEU A 66 -2.34 -7.97 -0.22
CA LEU A 66 -2.14 -6.94 0.79
C LEU A 66 -3.39 -6.73 1.65
N THR A 67 -4.57 -6.64 1.03
CA THR A 67 -5.82 -6.43 1.75
C THR A 67 -6.14 -7.62 2.66
N MET A 68 -5.94 -8.85 2.18
CA MET A 68 -6.12 -10.05 3.00
C MET A 68 -5.19 -10.05 4.23
N LEU A 69 -3.91 -9.71 4.06
CA LEU A 69 -2.95 -9.62 5.16
C LEU A 69 -3.35 -8.53 6.17
N ALA A 70 -3.75 -7.35 5.68
CA ALA A 70 -4.20 -6.23 6.51
C ALA A 70 -5.48 -6.56 7.29
N GLU A 71 -6.43 -7.27 6.67
CA GLU A 71 -7.67 -7.72 7.32
C GLU A 71 -7.39 -8.74 8.44
N GLN A 72 -6.48 -9.70 8.20
CA GLN A 72 -6.06 -10.66 9.23
C GLN A 72 -5.40 -9.98 10.43
N LEU A 73 -4.62 -8.92 10.18
CA LEU A 73 -3.97 -8.09 11.21
C LEU A 73 -4.90 -7.09 11.89
N ARG A 74 -6.01 -6.74 11.23
CA ARG A 74 -6.87 -5.58 11.51
C ARG A 74 -6.10 -4.25 11.48
N SER A 75 -5.03 -4.19 10.70
CA SER A 75 -4.17 -3.02 10.55
C SER A 75 -3.34 -3.13 9.30
N TRP A 76 -2.93 -1.99 8.77
CA TRP A 76 -1.89 -1.90 7.76
C TRP A 76 -0.51 -1.89 8.40
N ALA A 77 0.53 -1.78 7.58
CA ALA A 77 1.91 -1.60 8.03
C ALA A 77 2.37 -0.17 7.72
N ASP A 78 3.20 0.37 8.60
CA ASP A 78 4.02 1.56 8.40
C ASP A 78 5.45 1.23 8.84
N THR A 79 6.46 1.93 8.32
CA THR A 79 7.83 1.76 8.76
C THR A 79 8.02 2.27 10.19
N ASP A 80 8.91 1.64 10.96
CA ASP A 80 9.35 2.20 12.24
C ASP A 80 10.27 3.42 12.06
N GLU A 81 10.61 4.09 13.18
CA GLU A 81 11.42 5.31 13.18
C GLU A 81 12.79 5.13 12.52
N GLU A 82 13.32 3.91 12.56
CA GLU A 82 14.62 3.54 11.98
C GLU A 82 14.50 3.03 10.53
N SER A 83 13.28 2.87 10.00
CA SER A 83 13.00 2.29 8.68
C SER A 83 13.58 0.88 8.49
N ILE A 84 13.69 0.12 9.58
CA ILE A 84 14.22 -1.27 9.58
C ILE A 84 13.13 -2.30 9.89
N GLY A 85 12.03 -1.86 10.49
CA GLY A 85 10.91 -2.67 10.91
C GLY A 85 9.57 -2.05 10.55
N TYR A 86 8.49 -2.71 10.96
CA TYR A 86 7.13 -2.28 10.68
C TYR A 86 6.29 -2.17 11.94
N ASN A 87 5.45 -1.13 11.99
CA ASN A 87 4.45 -0.88 13.01
C ASN A 87 3.03 -1.03 12.44
N PRO A 88 2.04 -1.44 13.26
CA PRO A 88 0.64 -1.41 12.85
C PRO A 88 0.17 0.01 12.55
N PHE A 89 -0.56 0.17 11.44
CA PHE A 89 -1.05 1.46 10.96
C PHE A 89 -2.54 1.43 10.63
N GLN A 90 -3.23 2.55 10.80
CA GLN A 90 -4.65 2.72 10.46
C GLN A 90 -4.79 3.85 9.44
N PRO A 91 -4.81 3.54 8.14
CA PRO A 91 -4.75 4.54 7.08
C PRO A 91 -6.09 5.24 6.83
N PHE A 92 -7.20 4.65 7.29
CA PHE A 92 -8.54 5.14 6.99
C PHE A 92 -9.13 5.98 8.13
N PRO A 93 -9.80 7.11 7.83
CA PRO A 93 -9.94 7.69 6.49
C PRO A 93 -8.63 8.28 5.98
N ILE A 94 -8.41 8.18 4.67
CA ILE A 94 -7.21 8.72 4.01
C ILE A 94 -7.27 10.25 4.06
N PRO A 95 -6.20 10.95 4.48
CA PRO A 95 -6.15 12.40 4.44
C PRO A 95 -6.36 12.96 3.02
N PRO A 96 -7.07 14.10 2.85
CA PRO A 96 -7.43 14.65 1.53
C PRO A 96 -6.25 14.91 0.59
N GLU A 97 -5.09 15.28 1.14
CA GLU A 97 -3.86 15.53 0.38
C GLU A 97 -3.36 14.27 -0.35
N PHE A 98 -3.51 13.09 0.25
CA PHE A 98 -3.14 11.82 -0.36
C PHE A 98 -4.18 11.36 -1.38
N LEU A 99 -5.48 11.61 -1.12
CA LEU A 99 -6.52 11.38 -2.13
C LEU A 99 -6.26 12.21 -3.40
N ALA A 100 -5.93 13.49 -3.25
CA ALA A 100 -5.60 14.37 -4.36
C ALA A 100 -4.29 13.97 -5.07
N ALA A 101 -3.32 13.39 -4.36
CA ALA A 101 -2.12 12.82 -4.98
C ALA A 101 -2.46 11.59 -5.83
N ILE A 102 -3.22 10.66 -5.28
CA ILE A 102 -3.66 9.44 -5.97
C ILE A 102 -4.45 9.78 -7.25
N ASP A 103 -5.38 10.72 -7.18
CA ASP A 103 -6.20 11.11 -8.33
C ASP A 103 -5.35 11.69 -9.48
N ARG A 104 -4.31 12.47 -9.14
CA ARG A 104 -3.35 13.00 -10.12
C ARG A 104 -2.55 11.87 -10.77
N GLU A 105 -2.06 10.92 -9.98
CA GLU A 105 -1.30 9.77 -10.51
C GLU A 105 -2.14 8.90 -11.45
N GLN A 106 -3.40 8.62 -11.09
CA GLN A 106 -4.28 7.83 -11.97
C GLN A 106 -4.59 8.53 -13.29
N THR A 107 -4.64 9.87 -13.29
CA THR A 107 -4.87 10.66 -14.51
C THR A 107 -3.65 10.65 -15.43
N ILE A 108 -2.44 10.82 -14.87
CA ILE A 108 -1.18 10.85 -15.64
C ILE A 108 -0.92 9.48 -16.27
N GLY A 109 -1.12 8.39 -15.52
CA GLY A 109 -0.92 7.02 -16.02
C GLY A 109 -1.83 6.64 -17.19
N GLN A 110 -3.01 7.28 -17.32
CA GLN A 110 -3.97 7.03 -18.41
C GLN A 110 -3.67 7.84 -19.68
N GLY A 111 -2.84 8.87 -19.62
CA GLY A 111 -2.57 9.79 -20.74
C GLY A 111 -1.43 9.42 -21.68
N GLY A 112 -0.71 8.32 -21.39
CA GLY A 112 0.39 7.82 -22.23
C GLY A 112 -0.08 6.70 -23.16
N GLY A 113 -0.67 7.07 -24.30
CA GLY A 113 -1.02 6.18 -25.41
C GLY A 113 -0.40 6.66 -26.71
#